data_AF-A0A3L8Q1Y1-F1
#
_entry.id   AF-A0A3L8Q1Y1-F1
#
_cell.length_a   1.000
_cell.length_b   1.000
_cell.length_c   1.000
_cell.angle_alpha   90.00
_cell.angle_beta   90.00
_cell.angle_gamma   90.00
#
_symmetry.space_group_name_H-M   'P 1'
#
loop_
_entity.id
_entity.type
_entity.pdbx_description
1 polymer ?
#
loop_
_entity_poly.entity_id
_entity_poly.type
_entity_poly.pdbx_seq_one_letter_code
_entity_poly.pdbx_strand_id
1 'polypeptide(L)'
;MSNLFTGNVSPEGFFSEGSITYHQAAGTKTSLPIPVRFFEKITIKPVGGTSTRARTIEILRDGSKRWYGNFSVSDAAPMTEITYIPREDVAFIQVYYKNVNDTATGLFVVGVGNTYTEGVVNLLQKDSFLTKLASLNEPIYRGTLELDLDQKSERYWVLDRKTSQLIYHGATKHYLPVVVPEKYAKTDKLCVLMFDDSGEFNIAAADNVEATLFDANE
;
A
#
# COMPACT_ATOMS: atom_id res chain seq x y z
N MET A 1 -2.63 -24.75 21.54
CA MET A 1 -2.63 -23.79 20.42
C MET A 1 -1.20 -23.63 19.94
N SER A 2 -0.87 -24.16 18.76
CA SER A 2 0.48 -24.09 18.19
C SER A 2 0.78 -22.68 17.69
N ASN A 3 1.89 -22.09 18.14
CA ASN A 3 2.40 -20.80 17.69
C ASN A 3 2.58 -20.80 16.17
N LEU A 4 1.78 -19.99 15.45
CA LEU A 4 1.74 -19.97 13.99
C LEU A 4 2.97 -19.30 13.33
N PHE A 5 3.79 -18.55 14.08
CA PHE A 5 4.89 -17.75 13.50
C PHE A 5 6.09 -17.74 14.48
N THR A 6 7.28 -18.27 14.15
CA THR A 6 8.54 -18.22 14.94
C THR A 6 9.80 -18.30 14.05
N GLY A 7 10.36 -17.18 13.59
CA GLY A 7 11.57 -17.22 12.75
C GLY A 7 12.20 -15.84 12.58
N ASN A 8 13.52 -15.76 12.66
CA ASN A 8 14.22 -14.48 12.76
C ASN A 8 14.92 -14.04 11.45
N VAL A 9 14.95 -14.87 10.39
CA VAL A 9 15.80 -14.54 9.22
C VAL A 9 15.46 -15.13 7.84
N SER A 10 14.60 -16.15 7.67
CA SER A 10 14.31 -16.70 6.33
C SER A 10 12.80 -16.83 6.05
N PRO A 11 12.27 -16.12 5.03
CA PRO A 11 10.85 -16.08 4.67
C PRO A 11 10.40 -17.22 3.73
N GLU A 12 11.20 -18.27 3.60
CA GLU A 12 11.04 -19.34 2.58
C GLU A 12 9.88 -20.31 2.86
N GLY A 13 8.84 -19.85 3.53
CA GLY A 13 7.71 -20.69 3.90
C GLY A 13 6.64 -20.84 2.82
N PHE A 14 6.60 -19.94 1.84
CA PHE A 14 5.69 -20.08 0.70
C PHE A 14 6.46 -19.93 -0.61
N PHE A 15 6.28 -20.90 -1.50
CA PHE A 15 6.75 -20.87 -2.88
C PHE A 15 5.55 -20.85 -3.82
N SER A 16 5.70 -20.19 -4.97
CA SER A 16 4.65 -20.16 -5.98
C SER A 16 4.89 -21.23 -7.04
N GLU A 17 3.83 -21.91 -7.45
CA GLU A 17 3.81 -22.72 -8.67
C GLU A 17 2.95 -21.95 -9.69
N GLY A 18 3.60 -21.15 -10.54
CA GLY A 18 2.94 -20.17 -11.42
C GLY A 18 2.66 -18.82 -10.75
N SER A 19 1.80 -18.00 -11.36
CA SER A 19 1.56 -16.59 -10.98
C SER A 19 0.62 -16.39 -9.79
N ILE A 20 -0.15 -17.42 -9.37
CA ILE A 20 -1.27 -17.22 -8.43
C ILE A 20 -1.35 -18.31 -7.33
N THR A 21 -0.71 -19.47 -7.50
CA THR A 21 -0.81 -20.57 -6.52
C THR A 21 0.40 -20.59 -5.59
N TYR A 22 0.15 -20.45 -4.29
CA TYR A 22 1.19 -20.52 -3.25
C TYR A 22 1.07 -21.79 -2.40
N HIS A 23 2.18 -22.50 -2.24
CA HIS A 23 2.28 -23.72 -1.46
C HIS A 23 3.01 -23.44 -0.14
N GLN A 24 2.48 -23.98 0.96
CA GLN A 24 3.10 -23.89 2.28
C GLN A 24 4.20 -24.95 2.42
N ALA A 25 5.43 -24.54 2.65
CA ALA A 25 6.51 -25.43 3.08
C ALA A 25 6.25 -25.95 4.51
N ALA A 26 6.81 -27.11 4.84
CA ALA A 26 6.74 -27.62 6.21
C ALA A 26 7.48 -26.65 7.17
N GLY A 27 6.83 -26.26 8.27
CA GLY A 27 7.42 -25.36 9.26
C GLY A 27 7.35 -23.86 8.91
N THR A 28 6.52 -23.50 7.93
CA THR A 28 6.26 -22.11 7.54
C THR A 28 5.62 -21.27 8.63
N LYS A 29 6.15 -20.08 8.78
CA LYS A 29 5.92 -19.19 9.92
C LYS A 29 5.75 -17.72 9.48
N THR A 30 5.20 -17.53 8.30
CA THR A 30 4.88 -16.22 7.69
C THR A 30 3.39 -16.14 7.38
N SER A 31 2.85 -14.94 7.18
CA SER A 31 1.51 -14.82 6.60
C SER A 31 1.45 -15.51 5.23
N LEU A 32 0.25 -15.91 4.80
CA LEU A 32 0.00 -16.08 3.37
C LEU A 32 0.34 -14.76 2.66
N PRO A 33 0.83 -14.78 1.40
CA PRO A 33 0.95 -13.57 0.60
C PRO A 33 -0.36 -12.80 0.63
N ILE A 34 -0.35 -11.57 1.13
CA ILE A 34 -1.50 -10.69 1.16
C ILE A 34 -1.45 -9.91 -0.14
N PRO A 35 -2.47 -10.02 -1.00
CA PRO A 35 -2.51 -9.23 -2.21
C PRO A 35 -2.70 -7.76 -1.86
N VAL A 36 -2.02 -6.90 -2.62
CA VAL A 36 -2.05 -5.46 -2.42
C VAL A 36 -2.25 -4.73 -3.73
N ARG A 37 -2.75 -3.51 -3.65
CA ARG A 37 -3.04 -2.67 -4.80
C ARG A 37 -2.26 -1.37 -4.70
N PHE A 38 -1.70 -0.94 -5.82
CA PHE A 38 -0.95 0.31 -5.87
C PHE A 38 -1.78 1.47 -5.30
N PHE A 39 -1.15 2.30 -4.46
CA PHE A 39 -1.76 3.42 -3.75
C PHE A 39 -2.91 3.09 -2.76
N GLU A 40 -3.31 1.83 -2.60
CA GLU A 40 -4.28 1.48 -1.58
C GLU A 40 -3.57 1.47 -0.22
N LYS A 41 -3.98 2.39 0.66
CA LYS A 41 -3.48 2.41 2.04
C LYS A 41 -3.97 1.17 2.77
N ILE A 42 -3.05 0.38 3.30
CA ILE A 42 -3.33 -0.81 4.08
C ILE A 42 -2.89 -0.60 5.53
N THR A 43 -3.73 -0.98 6.46
CA THR A 43 -3.49 -0.98 7.90
C THR A 43 -3.34 -2.42 8.39
N ILE A 44 -2.27 -2.70 9.14
CA ILE A 44 -1.96 -4.02 9.67
C ILE A 44 -1.78 -3.93 11.19
N LYS A 45 -2.43 -4.81 11.96
CA LYS A 45 -2.27 -4.90 13.43
C LYS A 45 -2.24 -6.35 13.91
N PRO A 46 -1.50 -6.68 14.99
CA PRO A 46 -1.53 -8.01 15.57
C PRO A 46 -2.89 -8.28 16.24
N VAL A 47 -3.31 -9.55 16.25
CA VAL A 47 -4.49 -10.01 16.99
C VAL A 47 -4.18 -11.15 17.94
N GLY A 48 -5.00 -11.27 18.98
CA GLY A 48 -4.92 -12.34 19.97
C GLY A 48 -3.67 -12.31 20.86
N GLY A 49 -2.99 -11.17 20.94
CA GLY A 49 -1.83 -10.97 21.81
C GLY A 49 -0.95 -9.81 21.34
N THR A 50 0.26 -9.74 21.88
CA THR A 50 1.26 -8.72 21.57
C THR A 50 2.28 -9.25 20.58
N SER A 51 2.69 -8.42 19.64
CA SER A 51 3.91 -8.63 18.85
C SER A 51 4.89 -7.51 19.13
N THR A 52 6.17 -7.79 19.32
CA THR A 52 7.23 -6.79 19.54
C THR A 52 8.08 -6.54 18.30
N ARG A 53 7.79 -7.25 17.20
CA ARG A 53 8.49 -7.11 15.92
C ARG A 53 7.49 -7.26 14.78
N ALA A 54 7.71 -6.53 13.71
CA ALA A 54 7.02 -6.78 12.45
C ALA A 54 7.91 -6.35 11.29
N ARG A 55 7.87 -7.13 10.22
CA ARG A 55 8.64 -6.90 9.03
C ARG A 55 7.85 -7.35 7.81
N THR A 56 8.16 -6.74 6.67
CA THR A 56 7.40 -6.94 5.43
C THR A 56 8.32 -7.24 4.26
N ILE A 57 7.90 -8.19 3.44
CA ILE A 57 8.47 -8.46 2.13
C ILE A 57 7.46 -8.04 1.08
N GLU A 58 7.93 -7.32 0.09
CA GLU A 58 7.18 -7.06 -1.13
C GLU A 58 7.51 -8.18 -2.12
N ILE A 59 6.48 -8.79 -2.67
CA ILE A 59 6.57 -9.67 -3.83
C ILE A 59 6.14 -8.82 -5.03
N LEU A 60 7.07 -8.63 -5.95
CA LEU A 60 6.86 -7.80 -7.13
C LEU A 60 6.03 -8.54 -8.18
N ARG A 61 5.50 -7.81 -9.15
CA ARG A 61 4.71 -8.36 -10.26
C ARG A 61 5.51 -9.35 -11.13
N ASP A 62 6.83 -9.19 -11.19
CA ASP A 62 7.75 -10.13 -11.85
C ASP A 62 8.08 -11.37 -11.00
N GLY A 63 7.50 -11.48 -9.79
CA GLY A 63 7.73 -12.57 -8.84
C GLY A 63 9.00 -12.42 -7.98
N SER A 64 9.83 -11.40 -8.25
CA SER A 64 10.99 -11.11 -7.42
C SER A 64 10.55 -10.61 -6.03
N LYS A 65 11.47 -10.70 -5.05
CA LYS A 65 11.18 -10.36 -3.66
C LYS A 65 12.14 -9.29 -3.18
N ARG A 66 11.64 -8.32 -2.42
CA ARG A 66 12.48 -7.34 -1.73
C ARG A 66 12.00 -7.03 -0.33
N TRP A 67 12.94 -6.67 0.52
CA TRP A 67 12.66 -6.20 1.87
C TRP A 67 12.08 -4.79 1.85
N TYR A 68 10.95 -4.60 2.53
CA TYR A 68 10.41 -3.27 2.76
C TYR A 68 10.93 -2.71 4.09
N GLY A 69 12.03 -1.95 4.02
CA GLY A 69 12.79 -1.49 5.20
C GLY A 69 12.06 -0.48 6.10
N ASN A 70 11.06 0.23 5.59
CA ASN A 70 10.27 1.19 6.38
C ASN A 70 9.24 0.53 7.29
N PHE A 71 9.07 -0.79 7.17
CA PHE A 71 8.19 -1.60 8.00
C PHE A 71 9.06 -2.45 8.90
N SER A 72 9.76 -1.79 9.84
CA SER A 72 10.46 -2.48 10.91
C SER A 72 10.09 -1.82 12.23
N VAL A 73 9.22 -2.46 13.01
CA VAL A 73 9.07 -2.12 14.43
C VAL A 73 10.27 -2.75 15.14
N SER A 74 11.03 -1.92 15.85
CA SER A 74 12.20 -2.38 16.60
C SER A 74 11.80 -3.35 17.70
N ASP A 75 12.72 -4.26 18.03
CA ASP A 75 12.56 -5.34 19.00
C ASP A 75 12.20 -4.90 20.44
N ALA A 76 12.07 -3.59 20.66
CA ALA A 76 11.89 -2.96 21.97
C ALA A 76 10.45 -2.50 22.23
N ALA A 77 9.58 -2.42 21.22
CA ALA A 77 8.23 -1.88 21.39
C ALA A 77 7.14 -2.79 20.79
N PRO A 78 6.00 -2.99 21.49
CA PRO A 78 4.83 -3.62 20.91
C PRO A 78 4.38 -2.94 19.61
N MET A 79 4.21 -3.72 18.55
CA MET A 79 3.46 -3.35 17.37
C MET A 79 1.99 -3.14 17.77
N THR A 80 1.48 -1.94 17.52
CA THR A 80 0.05 -1.60 17.72
C THR A 80 -0.66 -1.57 16.38
N GLU A 81 -0.16 -0.80 15.44
CA GLU A 81 -0.71 -0.63 14.09
C GLU A 81 0.40 -0.16 13.14
N ILE A 82 0.40 -0.66 11.90
CA ILE A 82 1.31 -0.21 10.85
C ILE A 82 0.51 0.11 9.60
N THR A 83 0.83 1.27 9.01
CA THR A 83 0.33 1.66 7.69
C THR A 83 1.34 1.28 6.61
N TYR A 84 0.86 0.71 5.51
CA TYR A 84 1.63 0.40 4.32
C TYR A 84 0.90 0.93 3.08
N ILE A 85 1.65 1.52 2.15
CA ILE A 85 1.14 1.97 0.85
C ILE A 85 2.00 1.27 -0.21
N PRO A 86 1.45 0.34 -0.99
CA PRO A 86 2.20 -0.40 -1.99
C PRO A 86 2.73 0.51 -3.08
N ARG A 87 3.91 0.18 -3.61
CA ARG A 87 4.42 0.75 -4.86
C ARG A 87 3.80 0.03 -6.06
N GLU A 88 3.94 0.63 -7.24
CA GLU A 88 3.33 0.17 -8.50
C GLU A 88 3.74 -1.26 -8.87
N ASP A 89 5.01 -1.58 -8.61
CA ASP A 89 5.63 -2.86 -8.93
C ASP A 89 5.29 -3.98 -7.94
N VAL A 90 4.57 -3.70 -6.85
CA VAL A 90 4.26 -4.67 -5.79
C VAL A 90 2.91 -5.33 -6.04
N ALA A 91 2.91 -6.66 -6.16
CA ALA A 91 1.70 -7.46 -6.31
C ALA A 91 1.18 -8.01 -4.97
N PHE A 92 2.09 -8.42 -4.09
CA PHE A 92 1.74 -8.96 -2.77
C PHE A 92 2.69 -8.45 -1.70
N ILE A 93 2.24 -8.54 -0.45
CA ILE A 93 3.12 -8.43 0.71
C ILE A 93 3.05 -9.70 1.57
N GLN A 94 4.15 -10.03 2.20
CA GLN A 94 4.17 -10.99 3.29
C GLN A 94 4.59 -10.29 4.56
N VAL A 95 3.77 -10.41 5.59
CA VAL A 95 4.05 -9.83 6.90
C VAL A 95 4.48 -10.95 7.83
N TYR A 96 5.58 -10.70 8.54
CA TYR A 96 6.07 -11.59 9.57
C TYR A 96 6.35 -10.78 10.83
N TYR A 97 6.01 -11.39 11.94
CA TYR A 97 6.07 -10.83 13.27
C TYR A 97 6.31 -12.03 14.17
N LYS A 98 7.28 -11.97 15.08
CA LYS A 98 7.44 -12.84 16.27
C LYS A 98 8.90 -12.91 16.75
N ASN A 99 9.17 -12.26 17.88
CA ASN A 99 10.21 -12.67 18.83
C ASN A 99 9.69 -13.86 19.67
N VAL A 100 10.55 -14.73 20.21
CA VAL A 100 10.12 -15.96 20.95
C VAL A 100 9.10 -15.69 22.08
N ASN A 101 9.06 -14.47 22.61
CA ASN A 101 8.16 -14.04 23.68
C ASN A 101 6.84 -13.41 23.20
N ASP A 102 6.65 -13.21 21.90
CA ASP A 102 5.43 -12.60 21.37
C ASP A 102 4.22 -13.54 21.49
N THR A 103 3.08 -13.00 21.89
CA THR A 103 1.84 -13.77 22.15
C THR A 103 0.80 -13.63 21.05
N ALA A 104 1.01 -12.74 20.08
CA ALA A 104 0.09 -12.57 18.95
C ALA A 104 -0.15 -13.89 18.20
N THR A 105 -1.42 -14.15 17.89
CA THR A 105 -1.89 -15.40 17.27
C THR A 105 -2.30 -15.21 15.80
N GLY A 106 -2.43 -13.97 15.34
CA GLY A 106 -2.80 -13.66 13.96
C GLY A 106 -2.51 -12.20 13.57
N LEU A 107 -2.92 -11.84 12.36
CA LEU A 107 -2.92 -10.47 11.85
C LEU A 107 -4.32 -10.04 11.46
N PHE A 108 -4.56 -8.75 11.63
CA PHE A 108 -5.70 -8.06 11.06
C PHE A 108 -5.19 -7.07 10.01
N VAL A 109 -5.79 -7.11 8.82
CA VAL A 109 -5.37 -6.33 7.65
C VAL A 109 -6.58 -5.64 7.03
N VAL A 110 -6.50 -4.33 6.83
CA VAL A 110 -7.58 -3.49 6.25
C VAL A 110 -7.01 -2.57 5.18
N GLY A 111 -7.47 -2.68 3.94
CA GLY A 111 -7.27 -1.68 2.88
C GLY A 111 -8.35 -0.60 2.89
N VAL A 112 -7.93 0.66 2.68
CA VAL A 112 -8.79 1.84 2.57
C VAL A 112 -9.21 2.00 1.11
N GLY A 113 -10.35 1.38 0.78
CA GLY A 113 -10.94 1.41 -0.55
C GLY A 113 -11.85 0.21 -0.78
N ASN A 114 -13.00 0.16 -0.10
CA ASN A 114 -14.11 -0.81 -0.25
C ASN A 114 -13.79 -2.32 -0.34
N THR A 115 -12.52 -2.78 -0.23
CA THR A 115 -12.13 -4.16 -0.58
C THR A 115 -11.71 -4.99 0.64
N TYR A 116 -11.63 -4.41 1.85
CA TYR A 116 -11.28 -5.14 3.07
C TYR A 116 -12.20 -4.78 4.22
N THR A 117 -13.44 -5.27 4.17
CA THR A 117 -14.30 -5.31 5.35
C THR A 117 -13.88 -6.48 6.24
N GLU A 118 -13.68 -6.16 7.52
CA GLU A 118 -13.40 -7.01 8.68
C GLU A 118 -13.27 -8.51 8.42
N GLY A 119 -12.04 -9.00 8.51
CA GLY A 119 -11.78 -10.40 8.74
C GLY A 119 -10.55 -10.50 9.62
N VAL A 120 -10.70 -11.05 10.82
CA VAL A 120 -9.58 -11.70 11.48
C VAL A 120 -9.07 -12.70 10.46
N VAL A 121 -7.93 -12.44 9.83
CA VAL A 121 -7.32 -13.43 8.94
C VAL A 121 -6.75 -14.50 9.87
N ASN A 122 -7.63 -15.36 10.37
CA ASN A 122 -7.26 -16.65 10.88
C ASN A 122 -6.85 -17.43 9.63
N LEU A 123 -5.56 -17.36 9.30
CA LEU A 123 -4.93 -17.86 8.07
C LEU A 123 -5.09 -19.38 7.82
N LEU A 124 -5.99 -20.04 8.54
CA LEU A 124 -6.44 -21.41 8.32
C LEU A 124 -7.67 -21.51 7.39
N GLN A 125 -8.35 -20.39 7.08
CA GLN A 125 -9.49 -20.39 6.15
C GLN A 125 -9.05 -19.98 4.74
N LYS A 126 -8.54 -20.95 3.98
CA LYS A 126 -8.07 -20.84 2.59
C LYS A 126 -9.12 -20.28 1.62
N ASP A 127 -10.40 -20.57 1.85
CA ASP A 127 -11.46 -20.33 0.86
C ASP A 127 -11.91 -18.87 0.78
N SER A 128 -11.93 -18.14 1.91
CA SER A 128 -12.26 -16.69 1.91
C SER A 128 -11.13 -15.84 1.31
N PHE A 129 -9.91 -16.37 1.30
CA PHE A 129 -8.74 -15.74 0.69
C PHE A 129 -8.75 -15.88 -0.84
N LEU A 130 -9.18 -17.04 -1.38
CA LEU A 130 -9.25 -17.30 -2.82
C LEU A 130 -10.33 -16.44 -3.52
N THR A 131 -11.49 -16.22 -2.89
CA THR A 131 -12.54 -15.34 -3.45
C THR A 131 -12.07 -13.88 -3.53
N LYS A 132 -11.25 -13.42 -2.59
CA LYS A 132 -10.68 -12.06 -2.60
C LYS A 132 -9.52 -11.91 -3.59
N LEU A 133 -8.84 -13.01 -3.92
CA LEU A 133 -7.86 -13.05 -5.03
C LEU A 133 -8.54 -12.81 -6.38
N ALA A 134 -9.73 -13.37 -6.60
CA ALA A 134 -10.49 -13.15 -7.83
C ALA A 134 -10.90 -11.69 -8.02
N SER A 135 -11.24 -10.97 -6.93
CA SER A 135 -11.54 -9.53 -7.01
C SER A 135 -10.32 -8.64 -7.32
N LEU A 136 -9.08 -9.13 -7.22
CA LEU A 136 -7.90 -8.34 -7.62
C LEU A 136 -7.83 -8.08 -9.11
N ASN A 137 -8.40 -8.98 -9.92
CA ASN A 137 -8.45 -8.86 -11.37
C ASN A 137 -9.57 -7.91 -11.85
N GLU A 138 -10.35 -7.32 -10.94
CA GLU A 138 -11.29 -6.27 -11.31
C GLU A 138 -10.54 -4.95 -11.58
N PRO A 139 -10.87 -4.22 -12.67
CA PRO A 139 -10.27 -2.92 -12.98
C PRO A 139 -10.32 -1.96 -11.80
N ILE A 140 -9.21 -1.31 -11.51
CA ILE A 140 -9.13 -0.28 -10.48
C ILE A 140 -8.98 1.05 -11.18
N TYR A 141 -10.11 1.69 -11.42
CA TYR A 141 -10.07 3.01 -12.03
C TYR A 141 -9.45 4.05 -11.08
N ARG A 142 -8.56 4.86 -11.63
CA ARG A 142 -7.90 6.00 -10.98
C ARG A 142 -7.80 7.16 -11.96
N GLY A 143 -7.54 8.35 -11.45
CA GLY A 143 -7.17 9.50 -12.27
C GLY A 143 -5.66 9.66 -12.31
N THR A 144 -5.10 9.96 -13.47
CA THR A 144 -3.73 10.43 -13.61
C THR A 144 -3.71 11.89 -14.05
N LEU A 145 -2.83 12.67 -13.43
CA LEU A 145 -2.53 14.04 -13.81
C LEU A 145 -1.12 14.11 -14.33
N GLU A 146 -0.96 14.55 -15.56
CA GLU A 146 0.34 14.93 -16.11
C GLU A 146 0.55 16.41 -15.80
N LEU A 147 1.37 16.69 -14.79
CA LEU A 147 1.69 18.05 -14.41
C LEU A 147 2.95 18.51 -15.15
N ASP A 148 2.79 19.48 -16.05
CA ASP A 148 3.88 20.28 -16.60
C ASP A 148 4.15 21.46 -15.66
N LEU A 149 5.09 21.26 -14.75
CA LEU A 149 5.39 22.21 -13.69
C LEU A 149 6.53 23.14 -14.13
N ASP A 150 6.41 24.42 -13.79
CA ASP A 150 7.46 25.40 -14.01
C ASP A 150 8.76 24.96 -13.31
N GLN A 151 9.88 24.97 -14.04
CA GLN A 151 11.20 24.60 -13.52
C GLN A 151 11.66 25.46 -12.35
N LYS A 152 11.11 26.68 -12.22
CA LYS A 152 11.38 27.59 -11.10
C LYS A 152 10.55 27.29 -9.85
N SER A 153 9.44 26.56 -9.97
CA SER A 153 8.67 26.18 -8.78
C SER A 153 9.42 25.10 -7.99
N GLU A 154 9.40 25.16 -6.65
CA GLU A 154 10.05 24.14 -5.81
C GLU A 154 9.06 23.10 -5.27
N ARG A 155 7.78 23.47 -5.16
CA ARG A 155 6.74 22.60 -4.61
C ARG A 155 5.38 22.85 -5.24
N TYR A 156 4.54 21.82 -5.20
CA TYR A 156 3.18 21.90 -5.70
C TYR A 156 2.22 21.12 -4.82
N TRP A 157 0.97 21.57 -4.76
CA TRP A 157 -0.14 20.94 -4.07
C TRP A 157 -1.26 20.64 -5.06
N VAL A 158 -1.87 19.46 -4.91
CA VAL A 158 -3.11 19.08 -5.60
C VAL A 158 -4.21 19.04 -4.55
N LEU A 159 -5.26 19.82 -4.77
CA LEU A 159 -6.35 20.05 -3.84
C LEU A 159 -7.68 19.61 -4.46
N ASP A 160 -8.60 19.17 -3.61
CA ASP A 160 -10.02 19.11 -3.96
C ASP A 160 -10.54 20.55 -4.09
N ARG A 161 -10.99 20.90 -5.29
CA ARG A 161 -11.45 22.25 -5.62
C ARG A 161 -12.59 22.74 -4.73
N LYS A 162 -13.51 21.86 -4.33
CA LYS A 162 -14.70 22.24 -3.57
C LYS A 162 -14.40 22.36 -2.09
N THR A 163 -13.62 21.44 -1.53
CA THR A 163 -13.36 21.36 -0.09
C THR A 163 -12.03 21.97 0.33
N SER A 164 -11.16 22.32 -0.62
CA SER A 164 -9.76 22.68 -0.39
C SER A 164 -8.97 21.59 0.35
N GLN A 165 -9.45 20.34 0.36
CA GLN A 165 -8.75 19.23 0.99
C GLN A 165 -7.49 18.91 0.20
N LEU A 166 -6.34 18.83 0.88
CA LEU A 166 -5.09 18.39 0.29
C LEU A 166 -5.18 16.91 -0.14
N ILE A 167 -5.02 16.65 -1.43
CA ILE A 167 -5.02 15.31 -2.02
C ILE A 167 -3.59 14.81 -2.17
N TYR A 168 -2.70 15.67 -2.68
CA TYR A 168 -1.31 15.32 -2.93
C TYR A 168 -0.42 16.56 -2.77
N HIS A 169 0.83 16.39 -2.37
CA HIS A 169 1.86 17.41 -2.47
C HIS A 169 3.22 16.80 -2.76
N GLY A 170 4.10 17.57 -3.40
CA GLY A 170 5.45 17.11 -3.72
C GLY A 170 6.40 18.26 -3.97
N ALA A 171 7.69 17.92 -4.08
CA ALA A 171 8.68 18.80 -4.66
C ALA A 171 8.54 18.77 -6.18
N THR A 172 8.70 19.92 -6.84
CA THR A 172 8.57 20.03 -8.28
C THR A 172 9.63 19.19 -9.00
N LYS A 173 9.16 18.42 -9.98
CA LYS A 173 9.96 17.87 -11.07
C LYS A 173 9.25 18.27 -12.35
N HIS A 174 10.01 18.60 -13.41
CA HIS A 174 9.48 19.21 -14.63
C HIS A 174 8.27 18.45 -15.21
N TYR A 175 8.28 17.12 -15.14
CA TYR A 175 7.15 16.28 -15.51
C TYR A 175 6.95 15.20 -14.46
N LEU A 176 5.75 15.13 -13.89
CA LEU A 176 5.41 14.11 -12.91
C LEU A 176 3.95 13.64 -13.07
N PRO A 177 3.72 12.32 -13.27
CA PRO A 177 2.39 11.76 -13.16
C PRO A 177 1.95 11.74 -11.68
N VAL A 178 0.83 12.39 -11.38
CA VAL A 178 0.18 12.33 -10.06
C VAL A 178 -1.08 11.50 -10.16
N VAL A 179 -1.14 10.43 -9.39
CA VAL A 179 -2.31 9.55 -9.33
C VAL A 179 -3.27 10.02 -8.24
N VAL A 180 -4.54 10.14 -8.59
CA VAL A 180 -5.63 10.59 -7.73
C VAL A 180 -6.78 9.57 -7.71
N PRO A 181 -7.66 9.59 -6.69
CA PRO A 181 -8.86 8.75 -6.66
C PRO A 181 -9.75 8.89 -7.91
N GLU A 182 -10.45 7.82 -8.29
CA GLU A 182 -11.33 7.75 -9.47
C GLU A 182 -12.32 8.93 -9.56
N LYS A 183 -12.84 9.39 -8.42
CA LYS A 183 -13.81 10.50 -8.37
C LYS A 183 -13.31 11.82 -8.98
N TYR A 184 -12.02 11.93 -9.28
CA TYR A 184 -11.38 13.08 -9.92
C TYR A 184 -11.05 12.86 -11.42
N ALA A 185 -11.21 11.64 -11.94
CA ALA A 185 -10.77 11.23 -13.28
C ALA A 185 -11.75 11.53 -14.43
N LYS A 186 -12.87 12.20 -14.13
CA LYS A 186 -13.97 12.52 -15.07
C LYS A 186 -14.66 13.84 -14.72
N THR A 187 -14.02 14.65 -13.89
CA THR A 187 -14.60 15.89 -13.38
C THR A 187 -13.48 16.90 -13.10
N ASP A 188 -13.75 18.16 -13.37
CA ASP A 188 -12.96 19.36 -13.09
C ASP A 188 -12.93 19.73 -11.59
N LYS A 189 -12.67 18.73 -10.73
CA LYS A 189 -12.71 18.85 -9.26
C LYS A 189 -11.34 19.07 -8.64
N LEU A 190 -10.29 19.21 -9.43
CA LEU A 190 -8.94 19.43 -8.91
C LEU A 190 -8.52 20.88 -9.11
N CYS A 191 -7.77 21.37 -8.14
CA CYS A 191 -7.02 22.61 -8.22
C CYS A 191 -5.56 22.28 -7.93
N VAL A 192 -4.64 22.81 -8.74
CA VAL A 192 -3.20 22.63 -8.58
C VAL A 192 -2.59 23.96 -8.23
N LEU A 193 -1.84 24.01 -7.14
CA LEU A 193 -1.07 25.18 -6.70
C LEU A 193 0.41 24.88 -6.88
N MET A 194 1.15 25.80 -7.47
CA MET A 194 2.61 25.79 -7.55
C MET A 194 3.14 26.94 -6.71
N PHE A 195 4.18 26.67 -5.94
CA PHE A 195 4.83 27.67 -5.09
C PHE A 195 6.26 27.87 -5.58
N ASP A 196 6.64 29.14 -5.64
CA ASP A 196 8.01 29.56 -5.91
C ASP A 196 8.53 30.33 -4.66
N ASP A 197 9.53 29.76 -4.00
CA ASP A 197 10.14 30.28 -2.78
C ASP A 197 11.25 31.31 -3.11
N SER A 198 11.56 31.55 -4.39
CA SER A 198 12.50 32.60 -4.84
C SER A 198 11.93 34.01 -4.75
N GLY A 199 10.61 34.15 -4.58
CA GLY A 199 9.92 35.43 -4.42
C GLY A 199 9.64 36.18 -5.73
N GLU A 200 9.91 35.58 -6.90
CA GLU A 200 9.47 36.12 -8.20
C GLU A 200 7.97 35.86 -8.44
N PHE A 201 7.48 34.66 -8.08
CA PHE A 201 6.06 34.32 -8.05
C PHE A 201 5.69 33.73 -6.69
N ASN A 202 4.79 34.35 -5.93
CA ASN A 202 4.44 33.78 -4.62
C ASN A 202 3.70 32.43 -4.80
N ILE A 203 2.68 32.38 -5.68
CA ILE A 203 1.88 31.18 -5.98
C ILE A 203 1.30 31.30 -7.40
N ALA A 204 1.36 30.23 -8.18
CA ALA A 204 0.57 30.06 -9.41
C ALA A 204 -0.51 28.99 -9.19
N ALA A 205 -1.72 29.20 -9.71
CA ALA A 205 -2.84 28.30 -9.52
C ALA A 205 -3.49 27.92 -10.85
N ALA A 206 -3.71 26.62 -11.04
CA ALA A 206 -4.54 26.08 -12.11
C ALA A 206 -5.81 25.49 -11.48
N ASP A 207 -6.96 26.10 -11.77
CA ASP A 207 -8.27 25.61 -11.35
C ASP A 207 -8.95 24.82 -12.47
N ASN A 208 -9.97 24.01 -12.14
CA ASN A 208 -10.69 23.13 -13.07
C ASN A 208 -9.80 22.09 -13.76
N VAL A 209 -8.83 21.54 -13.02
CA VAL A 209 -7.94 20.50 -13.55
C VAL A 209 -8.69 19.17 -13.60
N GLU A 210 -8.62 18.48 -14.74
CA GLU A 210 -9.22 17.17 -14.97
C GLU A 210 -8.12 16.09 -15.03
N ALA A 211 -8.32 15.00 -14.30
CA ALA A 211 -7.45 13.84 -14.38
C ALA A 211 -7.96 12.87 -15.44
N THR A 212 -7.05 12.15 -16.09
CA THR A 212 -7.39 11.13 -17.09
C THR A 212 -7.65 9.80 -16.40
N LEU A 213 -8.76 9.13 -16.72
CA LEU A 213 -9.07 7.81 -16.20
C LEU A 213 -8.09 6.77 -16.74
N PHE A 214 -7.52 5.96 -15.86
CA PHE A 214 -6.76 4.77 -16.24
C PHE A 214 -7.07 3.60 -15.31
N ASP A 215 -6.82 2.37 -15.74
CA ASP A 215 -6.86 1.18 -14.90
C ASP A 215 -5.50 1.01 -14.22
N ALA A 216 -5.45 1.08 -12.89
CA ALA A 216 -4.20 0.93 -12.12
C ALA A 216 -3.68 -0.52 -12.08
N ASN A 217 -4.35 -1.46 -12.75
CA ASN A 217 -3.86 -2.81 -12.96
C ASN A 217 -3.05 -2.99 -14.26
N GLU A 218 -3.21 -2.09 -15.23
CA GLU A 218 -2.49 -2.08 -16.53
C GLU A 218 -1.18 -1.28 -16.44
#